data_AF-L0DKR3-F1
#
_entry.id   AF-L0DKR3-F1
#
_cell.length_a   1.000
_cell.length_b   1.000
_cell.length_c   1.000
_cell.angle_alpha   90.00
_cell.angle_beta   90.00
_cell.angle_gamma   90.00
#
_symmetry.space_group_name_H-M   'P 1'
#
loop_
_entity.id
_entity.type
_entity.pdbx_description
1 polymer ?
#
loop_
_entity_poly.entity_id
_entity_poly.type
_entity_poly.pdbx_seq_one_letter_code
_entity_poly.pdbx_strand_id
1 'polypeptide(L)'
;MTTDPGDRRMSPEPFNTAAEPPKPGHGCLFYGCITAVVLAVLSMVAIGISGYFGYQAYLKLVNQYTSPTPMTLPKVEMSKEDREALLARIDAFKNALDQGKEAEPLVLSGDELNIWLAEKSKVADRVYFVLEGDKLKGQISLPLGELSLPGVKGRYLNGKATFAASLRDGLLDVRADSIEVNGQTLSQQLLTSLGTKNLAEDAAKQPENARVLNELESLQIKDGKLLITAKPAKERSKETTKEEEPTGEPSTKPGGEPSTKPSDEPPPPEATKDNKPPDETPLEKPTPAPSDKVEKPGGEEKPPAKPETP
;
A
#
# COMPACT_ATOMS: atom_id res chain seq x y z
N MET A 1 89.99 57.68 51.23
CA MET A 1 90.61 58.94 50.77
C MET A 1 91.34 58.61 49.49
N THR A 2 91.00 59.06 48.28
CA THR A 2 90.20 60.22 47.83
C THR A 2 89.99 60.06 46.31
N THR A 3 88.76 60.31 45.81
CA THR A 3 88.34 60.86 44.48
C THR A 3 88.95 60.39 43.13
N ASP A 4 88.10 59.79 42.26
CA ASP A 4 87.41 60.36 41.06
C ASP A 4 88.13 61.36 40.12
N PRO A 5 87.72 61.64 38.85
CA PRO A 5 86.96 60.91 37.80
C PRO A 5 87.70 60.87 36.43
N GLY A 6 87.12 60.16 35.45
CA GLY A 6 86.96 60.75 34.11
C GLY A 6 87.71 60.12 32.94
N ASP A 7 87.11 59.11 32.30
CA ASP A 7 87.11 59.06 30.83
C ASP A 7 85.92 58.22 30.32
N ARG A 8 84.83 58.88 29.94
CA ARG A 8 83.77 58.31 29.08
C ARG A 8 83.73 59.12 27.80
N ARG A 9 84.58 58.76 26.83
CA ARG A 9 84.40 59.17 25.45
C ARG A 9 83.25 58.38 24.84
N MET A 10 82.14 59.09 24.57
CA MET A 10 81.24 58.73 23.50
C MET A 10 81.99 58.90 22.17
N SER A 11 81.96 57.87 21.33
CA SER A 11 81.96 58.05 19.87
C SER A 11 81.05 57.00 19.23
N PRO A 12 80.35 57.36 18.15
CA PRO A 12 79.11 56.70 17.76
C PRO A 12 79.28 55.78 16.54
N GLU A 13 78.42 54.75 16.46
CA GLU A 13 77.82 54.21 15.21
C GLU A 13 78.73 53.35 14.29
N PRO A 14 78.20 52.28 13.64
CA PRO A 14 77.02 52.37 12.78
C PRO A 14 75.92 51.32 13.00
N PHE A 15 74.67 51.80 12.93
CA PHE A 15 73.53 51.08 12.37
C PHE A 15 73.93 50.24 11.15
N ASN A 16 73.87 48.92 11.26
CA ASN A 16 73.66 48.02 10.13
C ASN A 16 73.18 46.66 10.64
N THR A 17 71.95 46.63 11.14
CA THR A 17 71.14 45.42 11.09
C THR A 17 70.16 45.64 9.96
N ALA A 18 70.52 45.18 8.75
CA ALA A 18 69.53 45.00 7.70
C ALA A 18 68.47 44.03 8.24
N ALA A 19 67.31 44.57 8.61
CA ALA A 19 66.15 43.75 8.91
C ALA A 19 65.78 43.02 7.61
N GLU A 20 65.98 41.71 7.58
CA GLU A 20 65.45 40.88 6.50
C GLU A 20 63.94 41.15 6.40
N PRO A 21 63.38 41.36 5.20
CA PRO A 21 61.95 41.57 5.06
C PRO A 21 61.20 40.37 5.64
N PRO A 22 60.14 40.57 6.45
CA PRO A 22 59.37 39.46 7.00
C PRO A 22 58.82 38.63 5.84
N LYS A 23 59.17 37.33 5.84
CA LYS A 23 58.66 36.37 4.85
C LYS A 23 57.13 36.39 4.90
N PRO A 24 56.43 36.53 3.76
CA PRO A 24 54.98 36.56 3.76
C PRO A 24 54.43 35.22 4.23
N GLY A 25 53.98 35.16 5.48
CA GLY A 25 53.27 34.02 6.02
C GLY A 25 51.86 33.99 5.42
N HIS A 26 51.51 32.92 4.71
CA HIS A 26 50.14 32.73 4.23
C HIS A 26 49.21 32.66 5.46
N GLY A 27 48.39 33.70 5.64
CA GLY A 27 47.54 33.85 6.82
C GLY A 27 46.53 32.70 6.96
N CYS A 28 46.07 32.48 8.20
CA CYS A 28 45.08 31.48 8.59
C CYS A 28 43.83 31.45 7.70
N LEU A 29 43.43 32.58 7.10
CA LEU A 29 42.31 32.66 6.15
C LEU A 29 42.55 31.87 4.84
N PHE A 30 43.80 31.74 4.38
CA PHE A 30 44.14 30.97 3.18
C PHE A 30 44.04 29.47 3.43
N TYR A 31 44.64 28.98 4.53
CA TYR A 31 44.54 27.58 4.93
C TYR A 31 43.13 27.20 5.38
N GLY A 32 42.40 28.13 6.02
CA GLY A 32 40.99 27.95 6.38
C GLY A 32 40.09 27.81 5.16
N CYS A 33 40.28 28.65 4.12
CA CYS A 33 39.53 28.56 2.87
C CYS A 33 39.85 27.26 2.10
N ILE A 34 41.13 26.89 1.97
CA ILE A 34 41.53 25.62 1.34
C ILE A 34 40.96 24.43 2.10
N THR A 35 41.04 24.43 3.43
CA THR A 35 40.48 23.34 4.26
C THR A 35 38.97 23.25 4.11
N ALA A 36 38.26 24.37 4.10
CA ALA A 36 36.81 24.40 3.88
C ALA A 36 36.42 23.85 2.51
N VAL A 37 37.16 24.21 1.44
CA VAL A 37 36.94 23.68 0.09
C VAL A 37 37.19 22.17 0.04
N VAL A 38 38.28 21.69 0.63
CA VAL A 38 38.58 20.25 0.69
C VAL A 38 37.50 19.49 1.44
N LEU A 39 37.06 19.99 2.62
CA LEU A 39 35.98 19.36 3.38
C LEU A 39 34.65 19.38 2.62
N ALA A 40 34.34 20.46 1.90
CA ALA A 40 33.13 20.53 1.07
C ALA A 40 33.17 19.48 -0.07
N VAL A 41 34.31 19.32 -0.73
CA VAL A 41 34.50 18.29 -1.76
C VAL A 41 34.40 16.88 -1.16
N LEU A 42 35.06 16.62 -0.03
CA LEU A 42 34.96 15.32 0.65
C LEU A 42 33.53 15.03 1.10
N SER A 43 32.79 16.04 1.56
CA SER A 43 31.38 15.89 1.94
C SER A 43 30.50 15.59 0.73
N MET A 44 30.70 16.28 -0.39
CA MET A 44 30.01 15.99 -1.66
C MET A 44 30.29 14.56 -2.14
N VAL A 45 31.54 14.11 -2.08
CA VAL A 45 31.93 12.74 -2.42
C VAL A 45 31.28 11.74 -1.47
N ALA A 46 31.29 11.99 -0.16
CA ALA A 46 30.66 11.13 0.83
C ALA A 46 29.13 11.01 0.64
N ILE A 47 28.46 12.13 0.31
CA ILE A 47 27.03 12.14 -0.03
C ILE A 47 26.78 11.34 -1.32
N GLY A 48 27.61 11.53 -2.36
CA GLY A 48 27.50 10.79 -3.61
C GLY A 48 27.66 9.28 -3.41
N ILE A 49 28.66 8.87 -2.63
CA ILE A 49 28.90 7.47 -2.28
C ILE A 49 27.72 6.90 -1.48
N SER A 50 27.27 7.62 -0.44
CA SER A 50 26.16 7.19 0.40
C SER A 50 24.85 7.07 -0.38
N GLY A 51 24.58 8.03 -1.28
CA GLY A 51 23.44 7.99 -2.19
C GLY A 51 23.51 6.81 -3.15
N TYR A 52 24.68 6.53 -3.73
CA TYR A 52 24.89 5.39 -4.61
C TYR A 52 24.66 4.05 -3.89
N PHE A 53 25.25 3.84 -2.71
CA PHE A 53 25.06 2.62 -1.95
C PHE A 53 23.62 2.48 -1.42
N GLY A 54 23.01 3.58 -0.98
CA GLY A 54 21.60 3.60 -0.59
C GLY A 54 20.68 3.21 -1.75
N TYR A 55 20.93 3.74 -2.94
CA TYR A 55 20.18 3.39 -4.15
C TYR A 55 20.37 1.91 -4.55
N GLN A 56 21.59 1.39 -4.50
CA GLN A 56 21.86 -0.02 -4.77
C GLN A 56 21.19 -0.95 -3.75
N ALA A 57 21.24 -0.59 -2.46
CA ALA A 57 20.54 -1.34 -1.41
C ALA A 57 19.02 -1.34 -1.62
N TYR A 58 18.45 -0.20 -2.02
CA TYR A 58 17.05 -0.08 -2.38
C TYR A 58 16.67 -0.96 -3.58
N LEU A 59 17.44 -0.93 -4.67
CA LEU A 59 17.20 -1.78 -5.82
C LEU A 59 17.30 -3.27 -5.48
N LYS A 60 18.24 -3.64 -4.61
CA LYS A 60 18.35 -5.02 -4.10
C LYS A 60 17.08 -5.43 -3.34
N LEU A 61 16.55 -4.54 -2.49
CA LEU A 61 15.31 -4.77 -1.76
C LEU A 61 14.11 -4.93 -2.70
N VAL A 62 13.99 -4.04 -3.69
CA VAL A 62 12.95 -4.14 -4.73
C VAL A 62 13.06 -5.48 -5.44
N ASN A 63 14.25 -5.86 -5.91
CA ASN A 63 14.46 -7.12 -6.62
C ASN A 63 14.16 -8.35 -5.74
N GLN A 64 14.43 -8.27 -4.44
CA GLN A 64 14.18 -9.34 -3.49
C GLN A 64 12.67 -9.56 -3.28
N TYR A 65 11.88 -8.50 -3.13
CA TYR A 65 10.46 -8.58 -2.76
C TYR A 65 9.50 -8.41 -3.94
N THR A 66 10.00 -8.24 -5.16
CA THR A 66 9.15 -8.07 -6.35
C THR A 66 9.65 -8.94 -7.49
N SER A 67 8.74 -9.38 -8.35
CA SER A 67 9.03 -10.24 -9.50
C SER A 67 8.90 -9.48 -10.81
N PRO A 68 9.69 -9.79 -11.86
CA PRO A 68 9.41 -9.29 -13.21
C PRO A 68 8.18 -9.96 -13.85
N THR A 69 7.67 -11.06 -13.27
CA THR A 69 6.53 -11.81 -13.79
C THR A 69 5.36 -11.84 -12.79
N PRO A 70 4.11 -11.76 -13.27
CA PRO A 70 2.94 -11.93 -12.44
C PRO A 70 2.85 -13.37 -11.91
N MET A 71 2.29 -13.53 -10.71
CA MET A 71 1.95 -14.86 -10.20
C MET A 71 0.69 -15.36 -10.92
N THR A 72 0.70 -16.64 -11.32
CA THR A 72 -0.47 -17.30 -11.90
C THR A 72 -1.51 -17.56 -10.82
N LEU A 73 -2.58 -16.78 -10.81
CA LEU A 73 -3.71 -16.98 -9.90
C LEU A 73 -4.70 -18.00 -10.49
N PRO A 74 -5.24 -18.91 -9.68
CA PRO A 74 -6.29 -19.83 -10.13
C PRO A 74 -7.52 -19.06 -10.61
N LYS A 75 -8.15 -19.56 -11.66
CA LYS A 75 -9.46 -19.07 -12.12
C LYS A 75 -10.53 -20.07 -11.70
N VAL A 76 -11.55 -19.56 -11.01
CA VAL A 76 -12.74 -20.34 -10.70
C VAL A 76 -13.73 -20.13 -11.83
N GLU A 77 -14.20 -21.22 -12.40
CA GLU A 77 -15.27 -21.22 -13.38
C GLU A 77 -16.53 -21.78 -12.71
N MET A 78 -17.66 -21.11 -12.92
CA MET A 78 -18.97 -21.49 -12.39
C MET A 78 -19.98 -21.39 -13.54
N SER A 79 -21.00 -22.25 -13.53
CA SER A 79 -22.07 -22.19 -14.52
C SER A 79 -22.80 -20.84 -14.45
N LYS A 80 -23.47 -20.44 -15.54
CA LYS A 80 -24.20 -19.16 -15.55
C LYS A 80 -25.35 -19.18 -14.55
N GLU A 81 -26.02 -20.32 -14.47
CA GLU A 81 -27.15 -20.57 -13.61
C GLU A 81 -26.75 -20.47 -12.12
N ASP A 82 -25.64 -21.11 -11.74
CA ASP A 82 -25.15 -21.05 -10.35
C ASP A 82 -24.63 -19.65 -9.98
N ARG A 83 -24.05 -18.94 -10.95
CA ARG A 83 -23.58 -17.57 -10.78
C ARG A 83 -24.73 -16.59 -10.54
N GLU A 84 -25.81 -16.70 -11.31
CA GLU A 84 -27.02 -15.91 -11.10
C GLU A 84 -27.65 -16.21 -9.75
N ALA A 85 -27.71 -17.48 -9.34
CA ALA A 85 -28.21 -17.88 -8.03
C ALA A 85 -27.34 -17.36 -6.87
N LEU A 86 -26.01 -17.30 -7.04
CA LEU A 86 -25.09 -16.70 -6.08
C LEU A 86 -25.35 -15.20 -5.93
N LEU A 87 -25.41 -14.46 -7.04
CA LEU A 87 -25.65 -13.02 -7.02
C LEU A 87 -27.01 -12.69 -6.41
N ALA A 88 -28.05 -13.45 -6.77
CA ALA A 88 -29.39 -13.29 -6.19
C ALA A 88 -29.39 -13.50 -4.67
N ARG A 89 -28.65 -14.48 -4.14
CA ARG A 89 -28.51 -14.70 -2.68
C ARG A 89 -27.81 -13.52 -2.00
N ILE A 90 -26.72 -13.03 -2.59
CA ILE A 90 -25.97 -11.89 -2.06
C ILE A 90 -26.82 -10.62 -2.07
N ASP A 91 -27.54 -10.37 -3.16
CA ASP A 91 -28.39 -9.18 -3.30
C ASP A 91 -29.64 -9.26 -2.41
N ALA A 92 -30.24 -10.44 -2.25
CA ALA A 92 -31.33 -10.64 -1.29
C ALA A 92 -30.88 -10.35 0.14
N PHE A 93 -29.69 -10.81 0.52
CA PHE A 93 -29.11 -10.53 1.83
C PHE A 93 -28.87 -9.03 2.04
N LYS A 94 -28.24 -8.34 1.07
CA LYS A 94 -28.03 -6.89 1.13
C LYS A 94 -29.34 -6.10 1.19
N ASN A 95 -30.31 -6.44 0.35
CA ASN A 95 -31.61 -5.77 0.37
C ASN A 95 -32.33 -5.95 1.72
N ALA A 96 -32.17 -7.12 2.36
CA ALA A 96 -32.72 -7.34 3.71
C ALA A 96 -31.96 -6.54 4.78
N LEU A 97 -30.66 -6.33 4.62
CA LEU A 97 -29.86 -5.43 5.44
C LEU A 97 -30.36 -3.99 5.33
N ASP A 98 -30.38 -3.45 4.10
CA ASP A 98 -30.77 -2.07 3.78
C ASP A 98 -32.21 -1.75 4.20
N GLN A 99 -33.12 -2.73 4.13
CA GLN A 99 -34.52 -2.57 4.51
C GLN A 99 -34.77 -2.82 6.01
N GLY A 100 -33.74 -3.12 6.80
CA GLY A 100 -33.86 -3.45 8.21
C GLY A 100 -34.70 -4.70 8.49
N LYS A 101 -34.79 -5.63 7.52
CA LYS A 101 -35.56 -6.87 7.62
C LYS A 101 -34.73 -8.01 8.21
N GLU A 102 -35.41 -9.05 8.65
CA GLU A 102 -34.75 -10.30 8.99
C GLU A 102 -34.09 -10.88 7.74
N ALA A 103 -32.82 -11.26 7.89
CA ALA A 103 -32.01 -11.82 6.81
C ALA A 103 -31.50 -13.19 7.27
N GLU A 104 -31.64 -14.21 6.43
CA GLU A 104 -31.02 -15.51 6.69
C GLU A 104 -29.49 -15.39 6.63
N PRO A 105 -28.74 -16.20 7.40
CA PRO A 105 -27.27 -16.18 7.33
C PRO A 105 -26.77 -16.46 5.92
N LEU A 106 -25.91 -15.57 5.41
CA LEU A 106 -25.27 -15.73 4.12
C LEU A 106 -24.04 -16.64 4.27
N VAL A 107 -24.04 -17.76 3.56
CA VAL A 107 -22.95 -18.74 3.56
C VAL A 107 -22.28 -18.75 2.20
N LEU A 108 -20.99 -18.44 2.16
CA LEU A 108 -20.18 -18.41 0.93
C LEU A 108 -19.02 -19.39 1.03
N SER A 109 -18.85 -20.23 0.01
CA SER A 109 -17.64 -21.01 -0.21
C SER A 109 -16.49 -20.15 -0.74
N GLY A 110 -15.27 -20.70 -0.72
CA GLY A 110 -14.10 -20.02 -1.32
C GLY A 110 -14.31 -19.73 -2.80
N ASP A 111 -14.90 -20.67 -3.54
CA ASP A 111 -15.18 -20.52 -4.96
C ASP A 111 -16.21 -19.42 -5.22
N GLU A 112 -17.32 -19.40 -4.47
CA GLU A 112 -18.33 -18.33 -4.56
C GLU A 112 -17.74 -16.95 -4.22
N LEU A 113 -16.87 -16.86 -3.22
CA LEU A 113 -16.17 -15.62 -2.86
C LEU A 113 -15.29 -15.13 -4.02
N ASN A 114 -14.54 -16.02 -4.67
CA ASN A 114 -13.71 -15.68 -5.82
C ASN A 114 -14.55 -15.28 -7.04
N ILE A 115 -15.67 -15.96 -7.30
CA ILE A 115 -16.60 -15.60 -8.40
C ILE A 115 -17.20 -14.21 -8.16
N TRP A 116 -17.61 -13.91 -6.93
CA TRP A 116 -18.12 -12.59 -6.57
C TRP A 116 -17.05 -11.50 -6.68
N LEU A 117 -15.81 -11.80 -6.27
CA LEU A 117 -14.68 -10.89 -6.43
C LEU A 117 -14.32 -10.66 -7.91
N ALA A 118 -14.44 -11.70 -8.74
CA ALA A 118 -14.20 -11.60 -10.17
C ALA A 118 -15.16 -10.64 -10.88
N GLU A 119 -16.36 -10.42 -10.33
CA GLU A 119 -17.31 -9.42 -10.82
C GLU A 119 -16.84 -7.97 -10.56
N LYS A 120 -15.95 -7.79 -9.58
CA LYS A 120 -15.29 -6.50 -9.30
C LYS A 120 -14.08 -6.38 -10.23
N SER A 121 -14.32 -5.80 -11.40
CA SER A 121 -13.35 -5.67 -12.51
C SER A 121 -11.95 -5.15 -12.14
N LYS A 122 -11.79 -4.41 -11.04
CA LYS A 122 -10.50 -3.83 -10.62
C LYS A 122 -9.57 -4.79 -9.86
N VAL A 123 -10.09 -5.92 -9.35
CA VAL A 123 -9.34 -6.82 -8.45
C VAL A 123 -9.40 -8.30 -8.86
N ALA A 124 -10.27 -8.63 -9.81
CA ALA A 124 -10.55 -9.99 -10.29
C ALA A 124 -9.30 -10.79 -10.69
N ASP A 125 -8.34 -10.16 -11.36
CA ASP A 125 -7.12 -10.78 -11.88
C ASP A 125 -5.91 -10.60 -10.94
N ARG A 126 -6.12 -9.99 -9.78
CA ARG A 126 -5.07 -9.56 -8.85
C ARG A 126 -5.11 -10.30 -7.52
N VAL A 127 -6.22 -10.95 -7.17
CA VAL A 127 -6.44 -11.57 -5.87
C VAL A 127 -7.17 -12.91 -6.03
N TYR A 128 -6.77 -13.90 -5.23
CA TYR A 128 -7.44 -15.19 -5.12
C TYR A 128 -7.47 -15.65 -3.67
N PHE A 129 -8.60 -16.20 -3.22
CA PHE A 129 -8.82 -16.64 -1.85
C PHE A 129 -9.10 -18.14 -1.76
N VAL A 130 -8.63 -18.75 -0.67
CA VAL A 130 -8.96 -20.13 -0.29
C VAL A 130 -9.40 -20.11 1.17
N LEU A 131 -10.54 -20.71 1.46
CA LEU A 131 -11.02 -20.91 2.82
C LEU A 131 -10.65 -22.32 3.25
N GLU A 132 -9.89 -22.47 4.33
CA GLU A 132 -9.41 -23.76 4.83
C GLU A 132 -9.53 -23.81 6.35
N GLY A 133 -10.39 -24.71 6.84
CA GLY A 133 -10.77 -24.73 8.26
C GLY A 133 -11.38 -23.39 8.66
N ASP A 134 -10.74 -22.72 9.61
CA ASP A 134 -11.15 -21.41 10.14
C ASP A 134 -10.29 -20.25 9.63
N LYS A 135 -9.52 -20.47 8.54
CA LYS A 135 -8.54 -19.51 8.02
C LYS A 135 -8.83 -19.12 6.57
N LEU A 136 -8.50 -17.88 6.23
CA LEU A 136 -8.50 -17.35 4.87
C LEU A 136 -7.07 -17.29 4.35
N LYS A 137 -6.75 -18.07 3.31
CA LYS A 137 -5.49 -17.95 2.57
C LYS A 137 -5.72 -17.07 1.36
N GLY A 138 -5.01 -15.95 1.27
CA GLY A 138 -5.03 -15.03 0.13
C GLY A 138 -3.77 -15.15 -0.71
N GLN A 139 -3.91 -15.02 -2.02
CA GLN A 139 -2.82 -14.88 -2.98
C GLN A 139 -3.05 -13.61 -3.78
N ILE A 140 -2.00 -12.81 -3.97
CA ILE A 140 -2.07 -11.55 -4.70
C ILE A 140 -0.96 -11.44 -5.74
N SER A 141 -1.28 -10.77 -6.85
CA SER A 141 -0.34 -10.40 -7.91
C SER A 141 -0.63 -8.98 -8.36
N LEU A 142 0.07 -8.01 -7.76
CA LEU A 142 -0.19 -6.60 -8.00
C LEU A 142 0.88 -6.00 -8.93
N PRO A 143 0.52 -5.46 -10.11
CA PRO A 143 1.47 -4.73 -10.94
C PRO A 143 1.90 -3.43 -10.24
N LEU A 144 3.21 -3.23 -10.09
CA LEU A 144 3.78 -2.04 -9.47
C LEU A 144 4.09 -0.94 -10.46
N GLY A 145 3.83 -1.15 -11.75
CA GLY A 145 4.07 -0.16 -12.80
C GLY A 145 3.24 1.13 -12.67
N GLU A 146 2.10 1.05 -11.98
CA GLU A 146 1.25 2.22 -11.66
C GLU A 146 1.82 3.05 -10.50
N LEU A 147 2.73 2.49 -9.69
CA LEU A 147 3.41 3.24 -8.63
C LEU A 147 4.57 4.03 -9.25
N SER A 148 4.59 5.34 -9.01
CA SER A 148 5.66 6.27 -9.41
C SER A 148 6.95 6.10 -8.58
N LEU A 149 7.37 4.86 -8.33
CA LEU A 149 8.59 4.53 -7.59
C LEU A 149 9.72 4.12 -8.56
N PRO A 150 10.97 4.54 -8.32
CA PRO A 150 12.11 4.10 -9.13
C PRO A 150 12.30 2.57 -9.06
N GLY A 151 12.63 1.93 -10.18
CA GLY A 151 13.01 0.51 -10.18
C GLY A 151 11.88 -0.52 -10.04
N VAL A 152 10.62 -0.11 -9.84
CA VAL A 152 9.47 -1.03 -9.76
C VAL A 152 8.66 -1.16 -11.07
N LYS A 153 8.99 -0.35 -12.08
CA LYS A 153 8.30 -0.35 -13.37
C LYS A 153 8.43 -1.73 -14.04
N GLY A 154 7.29 -2.29 -14.46
CA GLY A 154 7.23 -3.64 -15.06
C GLY A 154 7.42 -4.77 -14.05
N ARG A 155 7.39 -4.48 -12.74
CA ARG A 155 7.50 -5.48 -11.68
C ARG A 155 6.16 -5.71 -11.01
N TYR A 156 6.05 -6.84 -10.31
CA TYR A 156 4.87 -7.31 -9.63
C TYR A 156 5.19 -7.58 -8.16
N LEU A 157 4.28 -7.17 -7.28
CA LEU A 157 4.25 -7.63 -5.91
C LEU A 157 3.41 -8.91 -5.87
N ASN A 158 4.11 -10.03 -5.77
CA ASN A 158 3.49 -11.34 -5.64
C ASN A 158 3.51 -11.74 -4.16
N GLY A 159 2.37 -12.07 -3.59
CA GLY A 159 2.27 -12.37 -2.17
C GLY A 159 1.29 -13.49 -1.88
N LYS A 160 1.54 -14.19 -0.78
CA LYS A 160 0.61 -15.13 -0.16
C LYS A 160 0.49 -14.78 1.31
N ALA A 161 -0.71 -14.88 1.86
CA ALA A 161 -0.91 -14.62 3.27
C ALA A 161 -2.02 -15.50 3.83
N THR A 162 -1.89 -15.85 5.10
CA THR A 162 -2.95 -16.54 5.85
C THR A 162 -3.49 -15.59 6.89
N PHE A 163 -4.80 -15.45 6.93
CA PHE A 163 -5.51 -14.56 7.83
C PHE A 163 -6.51 -15.32 8.69
N ALA A 164 -6.62 -14.91 9.95
CA ALA A 164 -7.79 -15.13 10.77
C ALA A 164 -8.68 -13.89 10.64
N ALA A 165 -9.96 -14.09 10.29
CA ALA A 165 -10.92 -13.01 10.14
C ALA A 165 -12.18 -13.34 10.93
N SER A 166 -12.63 -12.40 11.75
CA SER A 166 -13.89 -12.50 12.47
C SER A 166 -14.52 -11.13 12.68
N LEU A 167 -15.84 -11.07 12.71
CA LEU A 167 -16.62 -9.89 13.10
C LEU A 167 -17.50 -10.28 14.27
N ARG A 168 -17.53 -9.43 15.30
CA ARG A 168 -18.46 -9.53 16.42
C ARG A 168 -18.95 -8.13 16.75
N ASP A 169 -20.27 -7.96 16.82
CA ASP A 169 -20.91 -6.71 17.24
C ASP A 169 -20.46 -5.48 16.43
N GLY A 170 -20.23 -5.65 15.11
CA GLY A 170 -19.74 -4.59 14.22
C GLY A 170 -18.22 -4.33 14.23
N LEU A 171 -17.46 -5.03 15.08
CA LEU A 171 -15.99 -4.92 15.13
C LEU A 171 -15.31 -6.02 14.30
N LEU A 172 -14.86 -5.66 13.10
CA LEU A 172 -14.13 -6.56 12.20
C LEU A 172 -12.67 -6.70 12.67
N ASP A 173 -12.27 -7.89 13.10
CA ASP A 173 -10.90 -8.25 13.46
C ASP A 173 -10.28 -9.14 12.37
N VAL A 174 -9.25 -8.63 11.69
CA VAL A 174 -8.49 -9.36 10.67
C VAL A 174 -7.02 -9.35 11.07
N ARG A 175 -6.45 -10.54 11.27
CA ARG A 175 -5.06 -10.71 11.69
C ARG A 175 -4.33 -11.61 10.72
N ALA A 176 -3.09 -11.26 10.42
CA ALA A 176 -2.22 -12.11 9.61
C ALA A 176 -1.50 -13.14 10.51
N ASP A 177 -1.65 -14.41 10.16
CA ASP A 177 -0.90 -15.52 10.75
C ASP A 177 0.44 -15.71 10.04
N SER A 178 0.44 -15.55 8.71
CA SER A 178 1.63 -15.68 7.87
C SER A 178 1.53 -14.77 6.66
N ILE A 179 2.68 -14.27 6.22
CA ILE A 179 2.82 -13.46 5.01
C ILE A 179 4.10 -13.90 4.32
N GLU A 180 3.98 -14.15 3.03
CA GLU A 180 5.05 -14.48 2.10
C GLU A 180 5.01 -13.46 0.96
N VAL A 181 6.16 -12.92 0.61
CA VAL A 181 6.31 -11.98 -0.50
C VAL A 181 7.41 -12.51 -1.41
N ASN A 182 7.06 -12.75 -2.67
CA ASN A 182 7.98 -13.27 -3.69
C ASN A 182 8.74 -14.54 -3.24
N GLY A 183 8.04 -15.50 -2.62
CA GLY A 183 8.64 -16.75 -2.12
C GLY A 183 9.32 -16.62 -0.75
N GLN A 184 9.39 -15.42 -0.18
CA GLN A 184 10.08 -15.19 1.09
C GLN A 184 9.09 -14.90 2.21
N THR A 185 9.13 -15.72 3.24
CA THR A 185 8.35 -15.52 4.46
C THR A 185 8.90 -14.31 5.22
N LEU A 186 8.01 -13.46 5.73
CA LEU A 186 8.44 -12.37 6.62
C LEU A 186 9.06 -12.94 7.90
N SER A 187 9.98 -12.19 8.51
CA SER A 187 10.60 -12.60 9.77
C SER A 187 9.58 -12.70 10.90
N GLN A 188 9.79 -13.61 11.85
CA GLN A 188 8.89 -13.80 12.99
C GLN A 188 8.67 -12.51 13.80
N GLN A 189 9.69 -11.65 13.89
CA GLN A 189 9.56 -10.36 14.56
C GLN A 189 8.56 -9.45 13.84
N LEU A 190 8.62 -9.38 12.51
CA LEU A 190 7.71 -8.57 11.71
C LEU A 190 6.28 -9.15 11.71
N LEU A 191 6.14 -10.48 11.60
CA LEU A 191 4.84 -11.15 11.74
C LEU A 191 4.21 -10.91 13.11
N THR A 192 5.00 -10.96 14.19
CA THR A 192 4.50 -10.68 15.54
C THR A 192 3.99 -9.23 15.63
N SER A 193 4.72 -8.27 15.06
CA SER A 193 4.28 -6.87 15.03
C SER A 193 3.04 -6.64 14.16
N LEU A 194 2.86 -7.41 13.07
CA LEU A 194 1.69 -7.30 12.19
C LEU A 194 0.49 -8.05 12.74
N GLY A 195 0.69 -9.21 13.37
CA GLY A 195 -0.37 -10.07 13.90
C GLY A 195 -1.04 -9.52 15.16
N THR A 196 -0.39 -8.61 15.89
CA THR A 196 -1.02 -7.87 17.00
C THR A 196 -1.91 -6.72 16.52
N LYS A 197 -1.76 -6.29 15.25
CA LYS A 197 -2.55 -5.22 14.67
C LYS A 197 -3.72 -5.80 13.88
N ASN A 198 -4.90 -5.23 14.10
CA ASN A 198 -6.05 -5.50 13.25
C ASN A 198 -5.86 -4.81 11.88
N LEU A 199 -5.69 -5.61 10.84
CA LEU A 199 -5.45 -5.12 9.47
C LEU A 199 -6.69 -4.49 8.84
N ALA A 200 -7.87 -4.75 9.40
CA ALA A 200 -9.13 -4.16 8.94
C ALA A 200 -9.49 -2.85 9.65
N GLU A 201 -8.70 -2.40 10.62
CA GLU A 201 -9.04 -1.24 11.46
C GLU A 201 -9.34 0.02 10.62
N ASP A 202 -8.47 0.34 9.66
CA ASP A 202 -8.64 1.53 8.81
C ASP A 202 -9.74 1.35 7.77
N ALA A 203 -9.95 0.11 7.29
CA ALA A 203 -11.03 -0.21 6.37
C ALA A 203 -12.40 -0.11 7.07
N ALA A 204 -12.49 -0.54 8.33
CA ALA A 204 -13.71 -0.50 9.13
C ALA A 204 -14.13 0.94 9.50
N LYS A 205 -13.19 1.88 9.56
CA LYS A 205 -13.47 3.31 9.82
C LYS A 205 -14.05 4.05 8.61
N GLN A 206 -14.00 3.48 7.41
CA GLN A 206 -14.58 4.10 6.23
C GLN A 206 -16.12 4.16 6.39
N PRO A 207 -16.79 5.31 6.16
CA PRO A 207 -18.22 5.46 6.43
C PRO A 207 -19.10 4.39 5.78
N GLU A 208 -18.82 4.05 4.52
CA GLU A 208 -19.56 3.03 3.77
C GLU A 208 -19.39 1.63 4.37
N ASN A 209 -18.17 1.29 4.81
CA ASN A 209 -17.89 -0.01 5.42
C ASN A 209 -18.45 -0.09 6.84
N ALA A 210 -18.31 0.98 7.63
CA ALA A 210 -18.79 1.08 9.00
C ALA A 210 -20.31 0.84 9.06
N ARG A 211 -21.07 1.42 8.12
CA ARG A 211 -22.52 1.22 8.00
C ARG A 211 -22.86 -0.26 7.87
N VAL A 212 -22.29 -0.92 6.86
CA VAL A 212 -22.55 -2.34 6.61
C VAL A 212 -22.08 -3.20 7.79
N LEU A 213 -20.89 -2.95 8.33
CA LEU A 213 -20.36 -3.73 9.47
C LEU A 213 -21.24 -3.59 10.71
N ASN A 214 -21.79 -2.41 10.99
CA ASN A 214 -22.67 -2.17 12.12
C ASN A 214 -24.02 -2.90 12.00
N GLU A 215 -24.45 -3.24 10.78
CA GLU A 215 -25.67 -4.01 10.54
C GLU A 215 -25.47 -5.53 10.68
N LEU A 216 -24.21 -5.97 10.72
CA LEU A 216 -23.84 -7.37 10.87
C LEU A 216 -23.62 -7.74 12.34
N GLU A 217 -24.15 -8.90 12.73
CA GLU A 217 -23.95 -9.48 14.06
C GLU A 217 -22.61 -10.19 14.12
N SER A 218 -22.33 -11.03 13.10
CA SER A 218 -21.09 -11.76 13.02
C SER A 218 -20.67 -12.10 11.59
N LEU A 219 -19.38 -12.30 11.42
CA LEU A 219 -18.73 -12.85 10.23
C LEU A 219 -17.67 -13.81 10.73
N GLN A 220 -17.70 -15.04 10.27
CA GLN A 220 -16.81 -16.10 10.76
C GLN A 220 -16.44 -17.03 9.62
N ILE A 221 -15.18 -17.47 9.59
CA ILE A 221 -14.77 -18.56 8.71
C ILE A 221 -14.86 -19.84 9.52
N LYS A 222 -15.64 -20.79 9.03
CA LYS A 222 -15.86 -22.07 9.69
C LYS A 222 -16.03 -23.17 8.65
N ASP A 223 -15.37 -24.30 8.87
CA ASP A 223 -15.49 -25.49 8.01
C ASP A 223 -15.22 -25.18 6.52
N GLY A 224 -14.30 -24.26 6.24
CA GLY A 224 -13.97 -23.84 4.86
C GLY A 224 -15.03 -22.94 4.20
N LYS A 225 -15.97 -22.38 4.97
CA LYS A 225 -17.02 -21.46 4.49
C LYS A 225 -17.01 -20.17 5.28
N LEU A 226 -17.38 -19.08 4.62
CA LEU A 226 -17.62 -17.79 5.21
C LEU A 226 -19.09 -17.68 5.59
N LEU A 227 -19.37 -17.59 6.89
CA LEU A 227 -20.68 -17.35 7.46
C LEU A 227 -20.82 -15.87 7.81
N ILE A 228 -21.88 -15.22 7.32
CA ILE A 228 -22.20 -13.83 7.61
C ILE A 228 -23.62 -13.77 8.15
N THR A 229 -23.79 -13.21 9.35
CA THR A 229 -25.07 -13.11 10.05
C THR A 229 -25.41 -11.64 10.27
N ALA A 230 -26.63 -11.25 9.91
CA ALA A 230 -27.16 -9.91 10.14
C ALA A 230 -27.66 -9.75 11.58
N LYS A 231 -27.55 -8.55 12.16
CA LYS A 231 -28.18 -8.25 13.46
C LYS A 231 -29.69 -8.43 13.38
N PRO A 232 -30.39 -8.73 14.49
CA PRO A 232 -31.85 -8.77 14.49
C PRO A 232 -32.46 -7.43 14.04
N ALA A 233 -33.53 -7.49 13.23
CA ALA A 233 -34.23 -6.30 12.71
C ALA A 233 -34.66 -5.32 13.82
N LYS A 234 -35.05 -5.85 14.98
CA LYS A 234 -35.46 -5.06 16.16
C LYS A 234 -34.33 -4.24 16.79
N GLU A 235 -33.09 -4.66 16.61
CA GLU A 235 -31.92 -3.95 17.15
C GLU A 235 -31.42 -2.90 16.16
N ARG A 236 -31.45 -3.19 14.85
CA ARG A 236 -31.11 -2.23 13.78
C ARG A 236 -32.04 -1.00 13.76
N SER A 237 -33.34 -1.19 14.03
CA SER A 237 -34.32 -0.09 14.02
C SER A 237 -34.21 0.89 15.20
N LYS A 238 -33.52 0.55 16.30
CA LYS A 238 -33.41 1.44 17.48
C LYS A 238 -32.32 2.50 17.33
N GLU A 239 -31.34 2.26 16.49
CA GLU A 239 -30.19 3.15 16.30
C GLU A 239 -30.51 4.32 15.34
N THR A 240 -31.46 4.13 14.43
CA THR A 240 -31.91 5.16 13.46
C THR A 240 -32.79 6.26 14.07
N THR A 241 -33.39 6.05 15.25
CA THR A 241 -34.33 7.02 15.86
C THR A 241 -33.67 8.04 16.79
N LYS A 242 -32.34 7.99 17.01
CA LYS A 242 -31.68 8.85 18.01
C LYS A 242 -31.16 10.20 17.50
N GLU A 243 -31.36 10.54 16.22
CA GLU A 243 -30.84 11.79 15.63
C GLU A 243 -31.87 12.59 14.80
N GLU A 244 -33.14 12.55 15.18
CA GLU A 244 -34.10 13.61 14.81
C GLU A 244 -35.03 13.88 16.00
N GLU A 245 -34.58 14.74 16.92
CA GLU A 245 -35.50 15.43 17.83
C GLU A 245 -35.84 16.79 17.20
N PRO A 246 -37.10 17.00 16.75
CA PRO A 246 -37.54 18.31 16.29
C PRO A 246 -37.84 19.17 17.51
N THR A 247 -36.99 20.15 17.80
CA THR A 247 -37.27 21.19 18.78
C THR A 247 -38.38 22.09 18.24
N GLY A 248 -39.63 21.69 18.46
CA GLY A 248 -40.82 22.50 18.23
C GLY A 248 -41.23 23.22 19.51
N GLU A 249 -40.92 24.51 19.62
CA GLU A 249 -41.66 25.43 20.50
C GLU A 249 -42.73 26.17 19.68
N PRO A 250 -43.99 26.23 20.14
CA PRO A 250 -45.03 27.03 19.50
C PRO A 250 -45.16 28.40 20.20
N SER A 251 -45.15 29.50 19.44
CA SER A 251 -45.73 30.77 19.91
C SER A 251 -46.31 31.64 18.79
N THR A 252 -47.64 31.77 18.88
CA THR A 252 -48.58 32.80 18.42
C THR A 252 -48.14 33.99 17.54
N LYS A 253 -48.87 34.16 16.43
CA LYS A 253 -49.20 35.39 15.65
C LYS A 253 -49.76 36.53 16.55
N PRO A 254 -49.87 37.83 16.15
CA PRO A 254 -50.22 38.30 14.78
C PRO A 254 -49.62 39.63 14.25
N GLY A 255 -49.71 39.83 12.92
CA GLY A 255 -50.00 41.15 12.31
C GLY A 255 -48.89 41.80 11.45
N GLY A 256 -49.22 42.11 10.18
CA GLY A 256 -48.55 43.14 9.36
C GLY A 256 -47.96 42.69 8.01
N GLU A 257 -48.74 42.82 6.94
CA GLU A 257 -48.30 42.91 5.52
C GLU A 257 -47.55 44.25 5.24
N PRO A 258 -47.09 44.57 4.00
CA PRO A 258 -46.31 43.78 3.02
C PRO A 258 -45.17 44.61 2.37
N SER A 259 -44.16 44.01 1.71
CA SER A 259 -43.56 44.57 0.47
C SER A 259 -42.39 43.76 -0.14
N THR A 260 -42.54 43.54 -1.45
CA THR A 260 -41.57 43.62 -2.56
C THR A 260 -40.40 42.61 -2.72
N LYS A 261 -40.55 41.79 -3.79
CA LYS A 261 -39.60 41.34 -4.85
C LYS A 261 -38.38 42.28 -5.11
N PRO A 262 -37.32 41.91 -5.88
CA PRO A 262 -37.09 40.66 -6.63
C PRO A 262 -35.65 40.06 -6.63
N SER A 263 -35.58 38.82 -7.17
CA SER A 263 -34.53 38.15 -7.96
C SER A 263 -33.13 38.79 -8.09
N ASP A 264 -32.10 37.96 -7.90
CA ASP A 264 -31.03 37.82 -8.89
C ASP A 264 -30.28 36.47 -8.73
N GLU A 265 -30.35 35.67 -9.78
CA GLU A 265 -29.65 34.41 -10.00
C GLU A 265 -28.59 34.68 -11.08
N PRO A 266 -27.30 34.42 -10.84
CA PRO A 266 -26.31 34.43 -11.92
C PRO A 266 -26.15 33.03 -12.55
N PRO A 267 -26.13 32.92 -13.89
CA PRO A 267 -26.05 31.65 -14.62
C PRO A 267 -24.62 31.05 -14.66
N PRO A 268 -24.49 29.75 -14.98
CA PRO A 268 -23.20 29.06 -15.06
C PRO A 268 -22.46 29.35 -16.38
N PRO A 269 -21.12 29.43 -16.38
CA PRO A 269 -20.35 29.65 -17.60
C PRO A 269 -20.12 28.38 -18.43
N GLU A 270 -20.00 28.64 -19.73
CA GLU A 270 -20.02 27.76 -20.90
C GLU A 270 -18.86 26.75 -21.03
N ALA A 271 -19.15 25.73 -21.83
CA ALA A 271 -18.24 24.74 -22.37
C ALA A 271 -17.36 25.30 -23.49
N THR A 272 -16.07 24.91 -23.50
CA THR A 272 -15.18 25.08 -24.66
C THR A 272 -14.73 23.73 -25.18
N LYS A 273 -14.91 23.55 -26.48
CA LYS A 273 -14.50 22.43 -27.33
C LYS A 273 -12.97 22.44 -27.57
N ASP A 274 -12.56 21.35 -28.22
CA ASP A 274 -11.32 21.16 -28.98
C ASP A 274 -10.14 20.56 -28.22
N ASN A 275 -9.94 19.24 -28.40
CA ASN A 275 -8.67 18.77 -28.96
C ASN A 275 -8.80 17.39 -29.62
N LYS A 276 -8.37 17.38 -30.88
CA LYS A 276 -8.29 16.29 -31.85
C LYS A 276 -7.07 15.39 -31.55
N PRO A 277 -7.15 14.06 -31.73
CA PRO A 277 -6.00 13.16 -31.58
C PRO A 277 -5.16 13.10 -32.87
N PRO A 278 -3.83 12.89 -32.79
CA PRO A 278 -3.03 12.53 -33.95
C PRO A 278 -2.90 11.00 -34.13
N ASP A 279 -2.79 10.66 -35.41
CA ASP A 279 -2.72 9.35 -36.06
C ASP A 279 -1.61 8.39 -35.60
N GLU A 280 -2.00 7.12 -35.67
CA GLU A 280 -1.32 5.88 -36.09
C GLU A 280 0.20 5.83 -36.32
N THR A 281 0.84 4.79 -35.76
CA THR A 281 1.72 3.91 -36.55
C THR A 281 1.66 2.46 -36.01
N PRO A 282 1.46 1.43 -36.84
CA PRO A 282 1.34 0.03 -36.42
C PRO A 282 2.70 -0.63 -36.13
N LEU A 283 2.85 -1.29 -34.97
CA LEU A 283 4.01 -2.14 -34.68
C LEU A 283 3.74 -3.59 -35.07
N GLU A 284 4.71 -4.12 -35.81
CA GLU A 284 4.79 -5.43 -36.42
C GLU A 284 4.57 -6.61 -35.46
N LYS A 285 3.95 -7.64 -36.01
CA LYS A 285 3.75 -8.96 -35.44
C LYS A 285 5.05 -9.76 -35.56
N PRO A 286 5.67 -10.28 -34.47
CA PRO A 286 6.78 -11.21 -34.60
C PRO A 286 6.26 -12.59 -34.99
N THR A 287 6.76 -13.07 -36.13
CA THR A 287 6.74 -14.45 -36.59
C THR A 287 7.33 -15.41 -35.53
N PRO A 288 6.74 -16.59 -35.27
CA PRO A 288 7.39 -17.61 -34.45
C PRO A 288 8.49 -18.33 -35.24
N ALA A 289 9.71 -18.33 -34.70
CA ALA A 289 10.83 -19.16 -35.14
C ALA A 289 10.72 -20.59 -34.53
N PRO A 290 11.45 -21.58 -35.06
CA PRO A 290 10.94 -22.93 -35.30
C PRO A 290 11.02 -23.89 -34.11
N SER A 291 10.14 -24.89 -34.17
CA SER A 291 10.10 -26.07 -33.31
C SER A 291 11.37 -26.92 -33.47
N ASP A 292 12.23 -26.91 -32.47
CA ASP A 292 13.30 -27.89 -32.35
C ASP A 292 12.80 -29.16 -31.63
N LYS A 293 12.71 -30.21 -32.45
CA LYS A 293 13.28 -31.54 -32.20
C LYS A 293 12.90 -32.24 -30.89
N VAL A 294 11.93 -33.14 -31.07
CA VAL A 294 11.75 -34.39 -30.34
C VAL A 294 13.09 -35.13 -30.21
N GLU A 295 13.57 -35.31 -28.99
CA GLU A 295 14.55 -36.34 -28.67
C GLU A 295 14.04 -37.17 -27.49
N LYS A 296 13.94 -38.47 -27.75
CA LYS A 296 13.39 -39.53 -26.92
C LYS A 296 14.57 -40.28 -26.30
N PRO A 297 14.52 -40.59 -25.00
CA PRO A 297 14.89 -41.95 -24.59
C PRO A 297 13.79 -42.49 -23.65
N GLY A 298 13.24 -43.69 -23.81
CA GLY A 298 14.00 -44.92 -23.95
C GLY A 298 14.36 -45.44 -22.55
N GLY A 299 13.35 -45.82 -21.77
CA GLY A 299 13.50 -46.32 -20.40
C GLY A 299 12.36 -47.28 -20.08
N GLU A 300 12.60 -48.55 -20.37
CA GLU A 300 11.76 -49.70 -20.07
C GLU A 300 12.00 -50.07 -18.60
N GLU A 301 11.00 -49.88 -17.73
CA GLU A 301 11.08 -50.37 -16.34
C GLU A 301 9.86 -51.23 -15.99
N LYS A 302 10.18 -52.44 -15.53
CA LYS A 302 9.35 -53.61 -15.30
C LYS A 302 8.59 -53.48 -13.97
N PRO A 303 7.32 -53.92 -13.86
CA PRO A 303 6.55 -53.77 -12.62
C PRO A 303 6.95 -54.84 -11.58
N PRO A 304 7.10 -54.50 -10.29
CA PRO A 304 7.18 -55.51 -9.24
C PRO A 304 5.79 -55.97 -8.79
N ALA A 305 5.73 -57.27 -8.52
CA ALA A 305 4.56 -58.05 -8.14
C ALA A 305 3.96 -57.67 -6.78
N LYS A 306 2.64 -57.84 -6.67
CA LYS A 306 1.90 -57.90 -5.40
C LYS A 306 2.34 -59.11 -4.57
N PRO A 307 2.48 -58.98 -3.24
CA PRO A 307 2.32 -60.11 -2.33
C PRO A 307 0.88 -60.23 -1.85
N GLU A 308 0.38 -61.47 -1.90
CA GLU A 308 -0.89 -61.93 -1.35
C GLU A 308 -0.87 -61.94 0.19
N THR A 309 -2.02 -61.62 0.77
CA THR A 309 -2.36 -61.77 2.19
C THR A 309 -2.82 -63.21 2.46
N PRO A 310 -2.46 -63.80 3.61
CA PRO A 310 -3.33 -64.70 4.35
C PRO A 310 -4.06 -63.97 5.49
#